data_AF-A0A1I2C330-F1
#
_entry.id   AF-A0A1I2C330-F1
#
_cell.length_a   1.000
_cell.length_b   1.000
_cell.length_c   1.000
_cell.angle_alpha   90.00
_cell.angle_beta   90.00
_cell.angle_gamma   90.00
#
_symmetry.space_group_name_H-M   'P 1'
#
loop_
_entity.id
_entity.type
_entity.pdbx_description
1 polymer ?
#
loop_
_entity_poly.entity_id
_entity_poly.type
_entity_poly.pdbx_seq_one_letter_code
_entity_poly.pdbx_strand_id
1 'polypeptide(L)'
;MLPVLRSVADGKEHRIADLRNVLAETLGLTEEDLGLKIRSGAPVFNSRVHWAVTYLSQAGVLRRPRRGMVELTDRGRDLLVQAPPSVDNGLLARYPEFREFMVRARLTRQDSSETEVPTEQLAPGKGTPKEQLANAVEEANAAIAADLINRIQEREPAFLEHLVLKLLTAMGYGGKAGAAEHLGQTGDHGLDGVIRQDVLGLDRVYVQAKRYGSGHSIGRPDIQAFVGALHGAQADRGIFITTSRFTTEAKDYAERVPARLVLIDGARLAELMVLHNVEVQEEQTFILKRAADASTCRAPTCSAPGSTKTSSSRRQTTARVRSASGHA
;
A
#
# COMPACT_ATOMS: atom_id res chain seq x y z
N MET A 1 -7.54 20.07 -9.17
CA MET A 1 -7.79 19.96 -7.71
C MET A 1 -8.52 21.17 -7.11
N LEU A 2 -8.57 22.31 -7.80
CA LEU A 2 -9.22 23.55 -7.31
C LEU A 2 -10.69 23.41 -6.87
N PRO A 3 -11.57 22.63 -7.55
CA PRO A 3 -12.95 22.45 -7.10
C PRO A 3 -13.05 21.87 -5.68
N VAL A 4 -12.22 20.87 -5.35
CA VAL A 4 -12.15 20.27 -4.00
C VAL A 4 -11.74 21.33 -2.97
N LEU A 5 -10.74 22.15 -3.30
CA LEU A 5 -10.27 23.20 -2.39
C LEU A 5 -11.36 24.25 -2.12
N ARG A 6 -12.14 24.62 -3.15
CA ARG A 6 -13.28 25.56 -3.00
C ARG A 6 -14.41 24.97 -2.16
N SER A 7 -14.67 23.67 -2.26
CA SER A 7 -15.74 23.02 -1.49
C SER A 7 -15.50 22.97 0.02
N VAL A 8 -14.27 23.22 0.48
CA VAL A 8 -13.90 23.28 1.90
C VAL A 8 -13.44 24.68 2.34
N ALA A 9 -13.80 25.71 1.58
CA ALA A 9 -13.38 27.09 1.82
C ALA A 9 -13.92 27.70 3.12
N ASP A 10 -14.97 27.12 3.71
CA ASP A 10 -15.55 27.54 4.99
C ASP A 10 -14.66 27.23 6.20
N GLY A 11 -13.59 26.46 6.01
CA GLY A 11 -12.64 26.08 7.06
C GLY A 11 -13.19 25.08 8.08
N LYS A 12 -14.33 24.44 7.83
CA LYS A 12 -14.91 23.42 8.72
C LYS A 12 -14.41 22.01 8.35
N GLU A 13 -14.69 21.04 9.20
CA GLU A 13 -14.50 19.63 8.85
C GLU A 13 -15.57 19.17 7.86
N HIS A 14 -15.14 18.54 6.76
CA HIS A 14 -16.02 17.96 5.74
C HIS A 14 -15.78 16.47 5.58
N ARG A 15 -16.85 15.70 5.39
CA ARG A 15 -16.74 14.31 4.97
C ARG A 15 -16.36 14.24 3.49
N ILE A 16 -15.37 13.42 3.15
CA ILE A 16 -14.98 13.17 1.76
C ILE A 16 -16.16 12.62 0.95
N ALA A 17 -17.06 11.86 1.57
CA ALA A 17 -18.28 11.37 0.94
C ALA A 17 -19.22 12.52 0.52
N ASP A 18 -19.44 13.49 1.41
CA ASP A 18 -20.33 14.63 1.17
C ASP A 18 -19.74 15.57 0.10
N LEU A 19 -18.41 15.73 0.11
CA LEU A 19 -17.71 16.50 -0.93
C LEU A 19 -17.96 15.96 -2.34
N ARG A 20 -18.12 14.63 -2.51
CA ARG A 20 -18.42 14.07 -3.84
C ARG A 20 -19.74 14.58 -4.38
N ASN A 21 -20.78 14.63 -3.55
CA ASN A 21 -22.11 15.11 -3.96
C ASN A 21 -22.05 16.59 -4.33
N VAL A 22 -21.47 17.41 -3.45
CA VAL A 22 -21.30 18.86 -3.68
C VAL A 22 -20.51 19.14 -4.95
N LEU A 23 -19.43 18.39 -5.19
CA LEU A 23 -18.59 18.55 -6.37
C LEU A 23 -19.28 18.09 -7.65
N ALA A 24 -20.11 17.04 -7.59
CA ALA A 24 -20.89 16.59 -8.73
C ALA A 24 -21.87 17.67 -9.18
N GLU A 25 -22.59 18.28 -8.22
CA GLU A 25 -23.51 19.40 -8.47
C GLU A 25 -22.75 20.63 -9.00
N THR A 26 -21.64 21.02 -8.34
CA THR A 26 -20.86 22.21 -8.70
C THR A 26 -20.26 22.12 -10.09
N LEU A 27 -19.89 20.91 -10.53
CA LEU A 27 -19.30 20.66 -11.84
C LEU A 27 -20.34 20.35 -12.92
N GLY A 28 -21.63 20.28 -12.56
CA GLY A 28 -22.72 19.98 -13.49
C GLY A 28 -22.62 18.59 -14.10
N LEU A 29 -22.14 17.60 -13.34
CA LEU A 29 -21.95 16.24 -13.85
C LEU A 29 -23.29 15.52 -14.01
N THR A 30 -23.48 14.87 -15.14
CA THR A 30 -24.68 14.08 -15.43
C THR A 30 -24.64 12.71 -14.75
N GLU A 31 -25.78 12.01 -14.68
CA GLU A 31 -25.79 10.61 -14.23
C GLU A 31 -24.92 9.72 -15.10
N GLU A 32 -24.79 10.01 -16.40
CA GLU A 32 -23.87 9.31 -17.30
C GLU A 32 -22.41 9.54 -16.89
N ASP A 33 -22.02 10.78 -16.58
CA ASP A 33 -20.66 11.12 -16.11
C ASP A 33 -20.31 10.47 -14.78
N LEU A 34 -21.27 10.43 -13.84
CA LEU A 34 -21.12 9.76 -12.54
C LEU A 34 -21.12 8.23 -12.68
N GLY A 35 -21.81 7.72 -13.70
CA GLY A 35 -21.87 6.32 -14.08
C GLY A 35 -20.61 5.82 -14.78
N LEU A 36 -19.72 6.70 -15.25
CA LEU A 36 -18.44 6.33 -15.83
C LEU A 36 -17.61 5.56 -14.81
N LYS A 37 -17.31 4.31 -15.14
CA LYS A 37 -16.46 3.42 -14.34
C LYS A 37 -15.10 3.27 -14.98
N ILE A 38 -14.06 3.25 -14.17
CA ILE A 38 -12.76 2.71 -14.61
C ILE A 38 -12.93 1.22 -14.87
N ARG A 39 -12.02 0.62 -15.66
CA ARG A 39 -12.13 -0.79 -16.09
C ARG A 39 -12.28 -1.81 -14.96
N SER A 40 -11.88 -1.42 -13.74
CA SER A 40 -12.01 -2.20 -12.52
C SER A 40 -13.36 -2.06 -11.80
N GLY A 41 -14.30 -1.27 -12.34
CA GLY A 41 -15.67 -1.14 -11.85
C GLY A 41 -15.92 0.02 -10.88
N ALA A 42 -14.87 0.70 -10.39
CA ALA A 42 -15.03 1.87 -9.52
C ALA A 42 -15.44 3.12 -10.33
N PRO A 43 -16.24 4.05 -9.78
CA PRO A 43 -16.59 5.29 -10.46
C PRO A 43 -15.36 6.20 -10.67
N VAL A 44 -15.16 6.67 -11.91
CA VAL A 44 -14.05 7.56 -12.31
C VAL A 44 -14.03 8.82 -11.44
N PHE A 45 -15.20 9.42 -11.24
CA PHE A 45 -15.33 10.65 -10.46
C PHE A 45 -14.88 10.47 -9.01
N ASN A 46 -15.30 9.38 -8.35
CA ASN A 46 -14.92 9.09 -6.97
C ASN A 46 -13.40 8.92 -6.81
N SER A 47 -12.77 8.25 -7.78
CA SER A 47 -11.31 8.09 -7.82
C SER A 47 -10.60 9.44 -7.97
N ARG A 48 -11.07 10.31 -8.88
CA ARG A 48 -10.50 11.65 -9.08
C ARG A 48 -10.62 12.54 -7.85
N VAL A 49 -11.77 12.52 -7.17
CA VAL A 49 -11.96 13.28 -5.91
C VAL A 49 -11.04 12.77 -4.82
N HIS A 50 -10.89 11.44 -4.68
CA HIS A 50 -9.98 10.85 -3.71
C HIS A 50 -8.53 11.31 -3.93
N TRP A 51 -8.04 11.24 -5.17
CA TRP A 51 -6.68 11.67 -5.52
C TRP A 51 -6.45 13.16 -5.28
N ALA A 52 -7.42 13.99 -5.66
CA ALA A 52 -7.34 15.42 -5.39
C ALA A 52 -7.20 15.71 -3.90
N VAL A 53 -7.99 15.02 -3.05
CA VAL A 53 -7.86 15.14 -1.59
C VAL A 53 -6.49 14.65 -1.11
N THR A 54 -5.97 13.54 -1.63
CA THR A 54 -4.65 13.00 -1.27
C THR A 54 -3.53 13.98 -1.60
N TYR A 55 -3.49 14.53 -2.80
CA TYR A 55 -2.43 15.48 -3.19
C TYR A 55 -2.49 16.78 -2.41
N LEU A 56 -3.69 17.31 -2.18
CA LEU A 56 -3.86 18.49 -1.34
C LEU A 56 -3.45 18.22 0.12
N SER A 57 -3.69 17.01 0.65
CA SER A 57 -3.23 16.62 1.98
C SER A 57 -1.70 16.49 2.06
N GLN A 58 -1.06 15.84 1.08
CA GLN A 58 0.41 15.70 1.03
C GLN A 58 1.12 17.03 0.83
N ALA A 59 0.47 17.99 0.17
CA ALA A 59 0.96 19.36 0.05
C ALA A 59 0.72 20.22 1.30
N GLY A 60 0.13 19.66 2.36
CA GLY A 60 -0.24 20.39 3.57
C GLY A 60 -1.31 21.46 3.36
N VAL A 61 -1.99 21.45 2.21
CA VAL A 61 -3.09 22.38 1.88
C VAL A 61 -4.36 21.97 2.64
N LEU A 62 -4.58 20.67 2.78
CA LEU A 62 -5.63 20.09 3.61
C LEU A 62 -5.02 19.27 4.76
N ARG A 63 -5.71 19.21 5.89
CA ARG A 63 -5.43 18.24 6.95
C ARG A 63 -6.55 17.20 7.03
N ARG A 64 -6.23 16.01 7.55
CA ARG A 64 -7.18 14.91 7.78
C ARG A 64 -7.29 14.66 9.28
N PRO A 65 -8.23 15.31 9.99
CA PRO A 65 -8.32 15.18 11.45
C PRO A 65 -8.70 13.76 11.89
N ARG A 66 -9.47 13.04 11.06
CA ARG A 66 -9.89 11.65 11.27
C ARG A 66 -10.29 10.98 9.96
N ARG A 67 -10.44 9.66 9.97
CA ARG A 67 -10.76 8.87 8.76
C ARG A 67 -12.00 9.42 8.03
N GLY A 68 -11.85 9.67 6.74
CA GLY A 68 -12.93 10.16 5.89
C GLY A 68 -13.25 11.64 6.05
N MET A 69 -12.53 12.38 6.89
CA MET A 69 -12.73 13.82 7.12
C MET A 69 -11.53 14.61 6.59
N VAL A 70 -11.81 15.81 6.09
CA VAL A 70 -10.82 16.78 5.62
C VAL A 70 -11.16 18.17 6.12
N GLU A 71 -10.14 18.99 6.31
CA GLU A 71 -10.27 20.37 6.75
C GLU A 71 -9.21 21.24 6.07
N LEU A 72 -9.57 22.48 5.77
CA LEU A 72 -8.67 23.46 5.19
C LEU A 72 -7.64 23.96 6.21
N THR A 73 -6.37 24.02 5.81
CA THR A 73 -5.30 24.61 6.62
C THR A 73 -5.11 26.10 6.30
N ASP A 74 -4.34 26.82 7.11
CA ASP A 74 -3.98 28.21 6.79
C ASP A 74 -3.23 28.32 5.45
N ARG A 75 -2.35 27.36 5.15
CA ARG A 75 -1.71 27.23 3.82
C ARG A 75 -2.73 27.11 2.69
N GLY A 76 -3.82 26.39 2.92
CA GLY A 76 -4.90 26.25 1.95
C GLY A 76 -5.77 27.50 1.82
N ARG A 77 -5.97 28.25 2.90
CA ARG A 77 -6.61 29.58 2.85
C ARG A 77 -5.78 30.56 2.03
N ASP A 78 -4.47 30.63 2.27
CA ASP A 78 -3.56 31.48 1.51
C ASP A 78 -3.59 31.13 0.02
N LEU A 79 -3.69 29.84 -0.30
CA LEU A 79 -3.81 29.37 -1.68
C LEU A 79 -5.14 29.77 -2.33
N LEU A 80 -6.25 29.81 -1.59
CA LEU A 80 -7.52 30.31 -2.11
C LEU A 80 -7.48 31.83 -2.31
N VAL A 81 -6.82 32.58 -1.43
CA VAL A 81 -6.64 34.04 -1.55
C VAL A 81 -5.81 34.41 -2.79
N GLN A 82 -4.80 33.60 -3.13
CA GLN A 82 -4.01 33.77 -4.36
C GLN A 82 -4.84 33.55 -5.65
N ALA A 83 -6.06 33.01 -5.53
CA ALA A 83 -6.99 32.77 -6.62
C ALA A 83 -6.34 32.17 -7.89
N PRO A 84 -5.58 31.07 -7.78
CA PRO A 84 -4.92 30.50 -8.95
C PRO A 84 -5.94 30.03 -9.98
N PRO A 85 -5.63 30.12 -11.29
CA PRO A 85 -6.52 29.67 -12.35
C PRO A 85 -6.75 28.16 -12.32
N SER A 86 -5.77 27.39 -11.81
CA SER A 86 -5.90 25.96 -11.57
C SER A 86 -5.00 25.52 -10.42
N VAL A 87 -5.32 24.37 -9.81
CA VAL A 87 -4.47 23.70 -8.84
C VAL A 87 -4.14 22.32 -9.39
N ASP A 88 -2.88 22.16 -9.82
CA ASP A 88 -2.28 20.97 -10.40
C ASP A 88 -1.02 20.55 -9.63
N ASN A 89 -0.40 19.44 -10.03
CA ASN A 89 0.81 18.94 -9.37
C ASN A 89 1.99 19.90 -9.52
N GLY A 90 2.03 20.71 -10.59
CA GLY A 90 3.05 21.73 -10.80
C GLY A 90 2.97 22.82 -9.74
N LEU A 91 1.77 23.30 -9.44
CA LEU A 91 1.54 24.29 -8.38
C LEU A 91 1.84 23.69 -6.99
N LEU A 92 1.48 22.43 -6.74
CA LEU A 92 1.77 21.78 -5.46
C LEU A 92 3.25 21.46 -5.26
N ALA A 93 4.03 21.31 -6.35
CA ALA A 93 5.48 21.07 -6.29
C ALA A 93 6.29 22.21 -5.66
N ARG A 94 5.69 23.37 -5.38
CA ARG A 94 6.33 24.42 -4.57
C ARG A 94 6.46 24.06 -3.09
N TYR A 95 5.69 23.09 -2.61
CA TYR A 95 5.71 22.66 -1.21
C TYR A 95 6.73 21.53 -0.99
N PRO A 96 7.69 21.67 -0.05
CA PRO A 96 8.71 20.66 0.22
C PRO A 96 8.14 19.27 0.51
N GLU A 97 7.06 19.21 1.30
CA GLU A 97 6.43 17.94 1.70
C GLU A 97 5.83 17.21 0.50
N PHE A 98 5.28 17.96 -0.46
CA PHE A 98 4.76 17.40 -1.71
C PHE A 98 5.88 16.91 -2.62
N ARG A 99 7.02 17.63 -2.68
CA ARG A 99 8.19 17.18 -3.45
C ARG A 99 8.76 15.87 -2.88
N GLU A 100 8.89 15.77 -1.56
CA GLU A 100 9.33 14.54 -0.88
C GLU A 100 8.37 13.36 -1.12
N PHE A 101 7.06 13.61 -1.13
CA PHE A 101 6.06 12.62 -1.52
C PHE A 101 6.29 12.12 -2.96
N MET A 102 6.44 13.03 -3.93
CA MET A 102 6.66 12.68 -5.33
C MET A 102 8.00 11.96 -5.58
N VAL A 103 9.06 12.33 -4.85
CA VAL A 103 10.38 11.66 -4.95
C VAL A 103 10.32 10.25 -4.40
N ARG A 104 9.66 10.03 -3.25
CA ARG A 104 9.49 8.67 -2.70
C ARG A 104 8.71 7.77 -3.65
N ALA A 105 7.59 8.27 -4.20
CA ALA A 105 6.83 7.55 -5.21
C ALA A 105 7.65 7.22 -6.48
N ARG A 106 8.73 7.97 -6.75
CA ARG A 106 9.61 7.77 -7.89
C ARG A 106 10.82 6.87 -7.59
N LEU A 107 11.40 6.92 -6.39
CA LEU A 107 12.54 6.08 -5.98
C LEU A 107 12.13 4.61 -5.89
N THR A 108 10.86 4.31 -5.56
CA THR A 108 10.29 2.97 -5.65
C THR A 108 10.38 2.38 -7.07
N ARG A 109 10.54 3.20 -8.12
CA ARG A 109 10.73 2.72 -9.52
C ARG A 109 12.13 2.19 -9.79
N GLN A 110 13.17 2.72 -9.12
CA GLN A 110 14.56 2.46 -9.49
C GLN A 110 15.11 1.14 -8.95
N ASP A 111 14.60 0.62 -7.83
CA ASP A 111 15.02 -0.68 -7.27
C ASP A 111 14.57 -1.90 -8.11
N SER A 112 13.75 -1.69 -9.14
CA SER A 112 13.20 -2.75 -10.00
C SER A 112 13.60 -2.66 -11.49
N SER A 113 14.49 -1.74 -11.89
CA SER A 113 15.00 -1.70 -13.27
C SER A 113 16.40 -1.10 -13.41
N GLU A 114 17.41 -1.95 -13.55
CA GLU A 114 18.64 -1.59 -14.26
C GLU A 114 18.34 -1.48 -15.77
N THR A 115 17.97 -0.30 -16.25
CA THR A 115 18.35 0.19 -17.59
C THR A 115 18.13 1.71 -17.59
N GLU A 116 19.23 2.46 -17.60
CA GLU A 116 19.22 3.92 -17.71
C GLU A 116 18.72 4.38 -19.09
N VAL A 117 17.77 5.32 -19.10
CA VAL A 117 17.67 6.35 -20.16
C VAL A 117 17.28 7.69 -19.49
N PRO A 118 17.87 8.84 -19.89
CA PRO A 118 17.73 10.11 -19.19
C PRO A 118 16.30 10.65 -19.14
N THR A 119 15.99 11.26 -17.99
CA THR A 119 14.71 11.90 -17.68
C THR A 119 14.57 13.24 -18.38
N GLU A 120 13.66 13.34 -19.34
CA GLU A 120 13.07 14.62 -19.77
C GLU A 120 11.61 14.74 -19.32
N GLN A 121 11.40 15.65 -18.36
CA GLN A 121 10.25 16.55 -18.19
C GLN A 121 8.84 15.94 -18.07
N LEU A 122 8.31 16.10 -16.85
CA LEU A 122 6.94 15.84 -16.41
C LEU A 122 5.94 16.78 -17.12
N ALA A 123 5.16 16.20 -18.04
CA ALA A 123 3.86 16.69 -18.46
C ALA A 123 2.82 15.59 -18.20
N PRO A 124 1.57 15.91 -17.83
CA PRO A 124 0.52 14.90 -17.69
C PRO A 124 0.28 14.27 -19.06
N GLY A 125 0.59 12.97 -19.19
CA GLY A 125 0.41 12.20 -20.43
C GLY A 125 1.69 11.65 -21.08
N LYS A 126 2.89 11.88 -20.54
CA LYS A 126 4.12 11.24 -21.06
C LYS A 126 4.39 9.91 -20.36
N GLY A 127 4.40 8.84 -21.14
CA GLY A 127 4.68 7.46 -20.73
C GLY A 127 3.75 6.48 -21.45
N THR A 128 4.22 5.26 -21.72
CA THR A 128 3.34 4.23 -22.32
C THR A 128 2.14 3.97 -21.40
N PRO A 129 0.98 3.49 -21.91
CA PRO A 129 -0.17 3.16 -21.05
C PRO A 129 0.18 2.19 -19.91
N LYS A 130 1.20 1.35 -20.10
CA LYS A 130 1.74 0.45 -19.10
C LYS A 130 2.49 1.21 -17.99
N GLU A 131 3.33 2.18 -18.33
CA GLU A 131 4.01 3.04 -17.35
C GLU A 131 3.03 3.89 -16.55
N GLN A 132 2.01 4.45 -17.20
CA GLN A 132 0.97 5.22 -16.52
C GLN A 132 0.21 4.36 -15.51
N LEU A 133 -0.12 3.12 -15.87
CA LEU A 133 -0.75 2.17 -14.96
C LEU A 133 0.17 1.79 -13.80
N ALA A 134 1.45 1.51 -14.08
CA ALA A 134 2.43 1.18 -13.04
C ALA A 134 2.58 2.33 -12.02
N ASN A 135 2.75 3.56 -12.51
CA ASN A 135 2.84 4.74 -11.65
C ASN A 135 1.60 4.93 -10.78
N ALA A 136 0.41 4.72 -11.35
CA ALA A 136 -0.84 4.83 -10.59
C ALA A 136 -0.97 3.76 -9.50
N VAL A 137 -0.50 2.53 -9.77
CA VAL A 137 -0.48 1.45 -8.78
C VAL A 137 0.52 1.75 -7.66
N GLU A 138 1.72 2.23 -8.00
CA GLU A 138 2.72 2.63 -7.00
C GLU A 138 2.22 3.76 -6.09
N GLU A 139 1.62 4.81 -6.68
CA GLU A 139 1.05 5.93 -5.93
C GLU A 139 -0.05 5.43 -4.99
N ALA A 140 -0.92 4.52 -5.45
CA ALA A 140 -1.99 3.95 -4.62
C ALA A 140 -1.43 3.12 -3.46
N ASN A 141 -0.44 2.27 -3.74
CA ASN A 141 0.22 1.44 -2.74
C ASN A 141 0.95 2.29 -1.69
N ALA A 142 1.62 3.38 -2.09
CA ALA A 142 2.27 4.32 -1.17
C ALA A 142 1.26 5.02 -0.24
N ALA A 143 0.07 5.36 -0.75
CA ALA A 143 -1.00 5.93 0.07
C ALA A 143 -1.54 4.92 1.10
N ILE A 144 -1.72 3.66 0.69
CA ILE A 144 -2.14 2.56 1.59
C ILE A 144 -1.09 2.32 2.67
N ALA A 145 0.20 2.29 2.29
CA ALA A 145 1.31 2.11 3.20
C ALA A 145 1.34 3.18 4.30
N ALA A 146 1.14 4.45 3.93
CA ALA A 146 1.06 5.55 4.90
C ALA A 146 -0.13 5.39 5.88
N ASP A 147 -1.30 4.99 5.38
CA ASP A 147 -2.48 4.74 6.20
C ASP A 147 -2.30 3.54 7.16
N LEU A 148 -1.54 2.52 6.75
CA LEU A 148 -1.30 1.30 7.52
C LEU A 148 -0.50 1.56 8.80
N ILE A 149 0.52 2.40 8.73
CA ILE A 149 1.34 2.76 9.91
C ILE A 149 0.52 3.49 10.96
N ASN A 150 -0.33 4.43 10.53
CA ASN A 150 -1.22 5.13 11.46
C ASN A 150 -2.13 4.14 12.21
N ARG A 151 -2.68 3.14 11.49
CA ARG A 151 -3.52 2.10 12.12
C ARG A 151 -2.74 1.23 13.09
N ILE A 152 -1.48 0.90 12.79
CA ILE A 152 -0.64 0.09 13.67
C ILE A 152 -0.30 0.86 14.96
N GLN A 153 -0.03 2.16 14.86
CA GLN A 153 0.25 3.02 16.02
C GLN A 153 -0.95 3.13 16.98
N GLU A 154 -2.18 3.00 16.48
CA GLU A 154 -3.41 3.00 17.28
C GLU A 154 -3.68 1.66 18.01
N ARG A 155 -2.95 0.59 17.69
CA ARG A 155 -3.10 -0.75 18.31
C ARG A 155 -2.09 -0.98 19.42
N GLU A 156 -2.33 -1.97 20.29
CA GLU A 156 -1.45 -2.33 21.42
C GLU A 156 -0.05 -2.78 20.97
N PRO A 157 1.00 -2.61 21.80
CA PRO A 157 2.37 -3.02 21.45
C PRO A 157 2.51 -4.47 21.01
N ALA A 158 1.84 -5.39 21.71
CA ALA A 158 1.83 -6.82 21.39
C ALA A 158 1.34 -7.09 19.95
N PHE A 159 0.45 -6.26 19.41
CA PHE A 159 0.00 -6.40 18.02
C PHE A 159 1.15 -6.20 17.03
N LEU A 160 2.03 -5.23 17.26
CA LEU A 160 3.18 -4.97 16.38
C LEU A 160 4.15 -6.17 16.39
N GLU A 161 4.40 -6.77 17.55
CA GLU A 161 5.28 -7.94 17.68
C GLU A 161 4.77 -9.12 16.83
N HIS A 162 3.49 -9.45 16.97
CA HIS A 162 2.86 -10.51 16.18
C HIS A 162 2.85 -10.19 14.68
N LEU A 163 2.58 -8.93 14.34
CA LEU A 163 2.57 -8.45 12.96
C LEU A 163 3.95 -8.58 12.30
N VAL A 164 5.00 -8.21 13.02
CA VAL A 164 6.38 -8.31 12.54
C VAL A 164 6.76 -9.77 12.29
N LEU A 165 6.43 -10.68 13.20
CA LEU A 165 6.70 -12.11 13.01
C LEU A 165 5.94 -12.66 11.79
N LYS A 166 4.67 -12.27 11.63
CA LYS A 166 3.85 -12.63 10.46
C LYS A 166 4.47 -12.11 9.16
N LEU A 167 4.96 -10.88 9.15
CA LEU A 167 5.63 -10.29 7.99
C LEU A 167 6.91 -11.04 7.64
N LEU A 168 7.79 -11.28 8.62
CA LEU A 168 9.04 -12.00 8.39
C LEU A 168 8.78 -13.42 7.89
N THR A 169 7.75 -14.09 8.40
CA THR A 169 7.31 -15.40 7.90
C THR A 169 6.83 -15.31 6.44
N ALA A 170 6.03 -14.30 6.09
CA ALA A 170 5.57 -14.07 4.71
C ALA A 170 6.72 -13.74 3.74
N MET A 171 7.81 -13.15 4.25
CA MET A 171 9.05 -12.91 3.51
C MET A 171 9.90 -14.19 3.34
N GLY A 172 9.53 -15.30 3.97
CA GLY A 172 10.24 -16.59 3.89
C GLY A 172 11.28 -16.81 4.99
N TYR A 173 11.35 -15.95 6.01
CA TYR A 173 12.16 -16.22 7.21
C TYR A 173 11.46 -17.32 8.04
N GLY A 174 12.24 -18.20 8.69
CA GLY A 174 11.71 -19.36 9.43
C GLY A 174 11.79 -20.70 8.69
N GLY A 175 12.15 -20.68 7.39
CA GLY A 175 12.41 -21.87 6.57
C GLY A 175 11.22 -22.84 6.42
N LYS A 176 11.49 -24.03 5.86
CA LYS A 176 10.47 -25.10 5.69
C LYS A 176 10.01 -25.73 7.02
N ALA A 177 10.71 -25.46 8.11
CA ALA A 177 10.43 -25.98 9.45
C ALA A 177 9.49 -25.08 10.28
N GLY A 178 9.15 -23.88 9.78
CA GLY A 178 8.07 -23.06 10.34
C GLY A 178 8.29 -22.56 11.77
N ALA A 179 9.54 -22.48 12.25
CA ALA A 179 9.81 -22.12 13.63
C ALA A 179 10.19 -20.63 13.77
N ALA A 180 9.24 -19.75 13.45
CA ALA A 180 9.22 -18.43 14.08
C ALA A 180 8.68 -18.63 15.50
N GLU A 181 9.58 -18.87 16.46
CA GLU A 181 9.18 -18.97 17.86
C GLU A 181 9.04 -17.57 18.43
N HIS A 182 7.80 -17.20 18.73
CA HIS A 182 7.56 -16.09 19.66
C HIS A 182 8.09 -16.56 21.02
N LEU A 183 9.26 -16.06 21.43
CA LEU A 183 9.76 -16.20 22.79
C LEU A 183 8.92 -15.28 23.69
N GLY A 184 7.64 -15.61 23.85
CA GLY A 184 6.70 -14.94 24.73
C GLY A 184 6.91 -15.28 26.20
N GLN A 185 8.17 -15.34 26.65
CA GLN A 185 8.49 -15.39 28.06
C GLN A 185 9.46 -14.27 28.39
N THR A 186 8.89 -13.24 28.98
CA THR A 186 9.53 -12.20 29.78
C THR A 186 10.66 -12.82 30.60
N GLY A 187 11.91 -12.63 30.14
CA GLY A 187 13.07 -13.33 30.71
C GLY A 187 14.36 -12.61 30.43
N ASP A 188 14.75 -12.43 29.18
CA ASP A 188 16.11 -12.01 28.87
C ASP A 188 16.19 -10.79 27.95
N HIS A 189 16.71 -9.70 28.54
CA HIS A 189 17.53 -8.68 27.87
C HIS A 189 16.90 -7.79 26.79
N GLY A 190 15.58 -7.80 26.58
CA GLY A 190 14.90 -6.83 25.70
C GLY A 190 14.92 -7.19 24.22
N LEU A 191 14.71 -8.47 23.89
CA LEU A 191 14.50 -8.98 22.53
C LEU A 191 13.06 -9.51 22.43
N ASP A 192 12.36 -9.21 21.33
CA ASP A 192 10.92 -9.48 21.20
C ASP A 192 10.62 -10.78 20.42
N GLY A 193 11.60 -11.34 19.73
CA GLY A 193 11.46 -12.61 19.04
C GLY A 193 12.76 -13.18 18.51
N VAL A 194 12.76 -14.48 18.22
CA VAL A 194 13.86 -15.18 17.54
C VAL A 194 13.32 -15.98 16.37
N ILE A 195 14.01 -15.90 15.24
CA ILE A 195 13.67 -16.65 14.04
C ILE A 195 14.83 -17.56 13.69
N ARG A 196 14.55 -18.87 13.59
CA ARG A 196 15.52 -19.85 13.11
C ARG A 196 15.45 -19.95 11.59
N GLN A 197 16.56 -19.70 10.91
CA GLN A 197 16.62 -19.77 9.44
C GLN A 197 16.84 -21.20 8.93
N ASP A 198 17.41 -22.07 9.77
CA ASP A 198 17.66 -23.48 9.45
C ASP A 198 16.95 -24.43 10.42
N VAL A 199 16.89 -25.70 10.03
CA VAL A 199 16.22 -26.78 10.78
C VAL A 199 16.95 -27.13 12.08
N LEU A 200 18.27 -26.94 12.12
CA LEU A 200 19.13 -27.26 13.27
C LEU A 200 19.14 -26.11 14.31
N GLY A 201 18.61 -24.94 13.96
CA GLY A 201 18.56 -23.74 14.78
C GLY A 201 19.92 -23.09 15.03
N LEU A 202 20.90 -23.30 14.13
CA LEU A 202 22.23 -22.68 14.22
C LEU A 202 22.16 -21.22 13.77
N ASP A 203 21.45 -20.96 12.68
CA ASP A 203 21.21 -19.61 12.18
C ASP A 203 20.00 -18.98 12.86
N ARG A 204 20.27 -18.11 13.85
CA ARG A 204 19.24 -17.35 14.58
C ARG A 204 19.28 -15.89 14.19
N VAL A 205 18.11 -15.33 13.92
CA VAL A 205 17.91 -13.90 13.70
C VAL A 205 17.02 -13.39 14.82
N TYR A 206 17.55 -12.46 15.61
CA TYR A 206 16.79 -11.85 16.69
C TYR A 206 16.05 -10.62 16.19
N VAL A 207 14.86 -10.41 16.72
CA VAL A 207 13.97 -9.34 16.28
C VAL A 207 13.58 -8.50 17.48
N GLN A 208 13.64 -7.19 17.31
CA GLN A 208 13.08 -6.21 18.24
C GLN A 208 12.13 -5.30 17.48
N ALA A 209 10.92 -5.12 18.00
CA ALA A 209 9.87 -4.32 17.42
C ALA A 209 9.42 -3.27 18.44
N LYS A 210 9.88 -2.02 18.29
CA LYS A 210 9.47 -0.93 19.17
C LYS A 210 8.43 -0.02 18.52
N ARG A 211 7.28 0.13 19.18
CA ARG A 211 6.23 1.09 18.81
C ARG A 211 6.54 2.46 19.41
N TYR A 212 6.72 3.46 18.56
CA TYR A 212 6.80 4.87 18.96
C TYR A 212 5.79 5.72 18.18
N GLY A 213 5.36 6.82 18.79
CA GLY A 213 4.49 7.80 18.14
C GLY A 213 5.24 8.62 17.09
N SER A 214 4.49 9.25 16.18
CA SER A 214 4.97 9.97 14.99
C SER A 214 5.92 11.16 15.24
N GLY A 215 6.22 11.52 16.49
CA GLY A 215 7.20 12.54 16.88
C GLY A 215 8.49 12.02 17.55
N HIS A 216 8.59 10.72 17.82
CA HIS A 216 9.75 10.12 18.48
C HIS A 216 10.60 9.36 17.47
N SER A 217 11.78 9.90 17.17
CA SER A 217 12.77 9.21 16.33
C SER A 217 13.65 8.29 17.18
N ILE A 218 14.04 7.16 16.61
CA ILE A 218 14.93 6.20 17.26
C ILE A 218 16.37 6.69 17.13
N GLY A 219 17.00 6.89 18.28
CA GLY A 219 18.38 7.36 18.37
C GLY A 219 19.38 6.23 18.55
N ARG A 220 20.66 6.60 18.60
CA ARG A 220 21.77 5.69 18.90
C ARG A 220 21.58 4.88 20.20
N PRO A 221 21.06 5.44 21.32
CA PRO A 221 20.93 4.68 22.57
C PRO A 221 20.06 3.42 22.44
N ASP A 222 18.99 3.48 21.64
CA ASP A 222 18.10 2.33 21.41
C ASP A 222 18.81 1.22 20.64
N ILE A 223 19.55 1.58 19.59
CA ILE A 223 20.31 0.61 18.79
C ILE A 223 21.47 0.02 19.62
N GLN A 224 22.12 0.84 20.44
CA GLN A 224 23.17 0.36 21.34
C GLN A 224 22.63 -0.61 22.39
N ALA A 225 21.45 -0.35 22.95
CA ALA A 225 20.79 -1.28 23.87
C ALA A 225 20.46 -2.61 23.18
N PHE A 226 19.94 -2.56 21.95
CA PHE A 226 19.68 -3.76 21.14
C PHE A 226 20.95 -4.56 20.85
N VAL A 227 22.03 -3.90 20.45
CA VAL A 227 23.35 -4.54 20.25
C VAL A 227 23.87 -5.19 21.53
N GLY A 228 23.69 -4.53 22.67
CA GLY A 228 24.02 -5.11 23.97
C GLY A 228 23.23 -6.39 24.26
N ALA A 229 21.93 -6.40 23.95
CA ALA A 229 21.08 -7.57 24.09
C ALA A 229 21.50 -8.71 23.15
N LEU A 230 21.84 -8.40 21.89
CA LEU A 230 22.36 -9.38 20.93
C LEU A 230 23.66 -10.03 21.41
N HIS A 231 24.60 -9.22 21.92
CA HIS A 231 25.85 -9.76 22.49
C HIS A 231 25.59 -10.66 23.70
N GLY A 232 24.64 -10.29 24.57
CA GLY A 232 24.23 -11.13 25.70
C GLY A 232 23.63 -12.47 25.26
N ALA A 233 22.88 -12.48 24.16
CA ALA A 233 22.32 -13.68 23.54
C ALA A 233 23.31 -14.44 22.63
N GLN A 234 24.59 -14.02 22.58
CA GLN A 234 25.63 -14.56 21.70
C GLN A 234 25.21 -14.59 20.21
N ALA A 235 24.46 -13.57 19.79
CA ALA A 235 23.92 -13.44 18.45
C ALA A 235 24.71 -12.42 17.61
N ASP A 236 24.83 -12.72 16.32
CA ASP A 236 25.52 -11.88 15.34
C ASP A 236 24.58 -11.22 14.32
N ARG A 237 23.28 -11.58 14.33
CA ARG A 237 22.25 -11.10 13.40
C ARG A 237 21.03 -10.58 14.15
N GLY A 238 20.60 -9.37 13.79
CA GLY A 238 19.43 -8.73 14.40
C GLY A 238 18.64 -7.87 13.43
N ILE A 239 17.32 -7.84 13.59
CA ILE A 239 16.40 -6.94 12.89
C ILE A 239 15.75 -6.03 13.93
N PHE A 240 15.91 -4.72 13.75
CA PHE A 240 15.24 -3.72 14.57
C PHE A 240 14.15 -3.05 13.75
N ILE A 241 12.91 -3.16 14.21
CA ILE A 241 11.73 -2.64 13.53
C ILE A 241 11.08 -1.55 14.38
N THR A 242 10.70 -0.46 13.75
CA THR A 242 9.98 0.62 14.41
C THR A 242 8.87 1.17 13.52
N THR A 243 7.81 1.70 14.15
CA THR A 243 6.76 2.47 13.47
C THR A 243 7.17 3.92 13.17
N SER A 244 8.32 4.35 13.69
CA SER A 244 8.86 5.71 13.55
C SER A 244 10.06 5.75 12.60
N ARG A 245 10.86 6.82 12.66
CA ARG A 245 12.06 7.02 11.83
C ARG A 245 13.32 6.82 12.66
N PHE A 246 14.40 6.34 12.05
CA PHE A 246 15.73 6.34 12.67
C PHE A 246 16.45 7.67 12.40
N THR A 247 17.21 8.16 13.38
CA THR A 247 18.15 9.25 13.15
C THR A 247 19.35 8.78 12.31
N THR A 248 20.03 9.71 11.65
CA THR A 248 21.26 9.40 10.91
C THR A 248 22.31 8.75 11.80
N GLU A 249 22.48 9.26 13.03
CA GLU A 249 23.42 8.69 14.01
C GLU A 249 23.11 7.23 14.37
N ALA A 250 21.83 6.85 14.42
CA ALA A 250 21.42 5.48 14.69
C ALA A 250 21.79 4.53 13.54
N LYS A 251 21.61 5.00 12.29
CA LYS A 251 22.00 4.25 11.08
C LYS A 251 23.51 4.10 10.99
N ASP A 252 24.25 5.20 11.15
CA ASP A 252 25.72 5.21 11.15
C ASP A 252 26.30 4.30 12.23
N TYR A 253 25.65 4.23 13.41
CA TYR A 253 26.06 3.33 14.47
C TYR A 253 25.84 1.86 14.08
N ALA A 254 24.68 1.53 13.51
CA ALA A 254 24.37 0.17 13.09
C ALA A 254 25.34 -0.38 12.03
N GLU A 255 25.82 0.46 11.12
CA GLU A 255 26.80 0.08 10.09
C GLU A 255 28.23 -0.15 10.63
N ARG A 256 28.58 0.47 11.77
CA ARG A 256 29.92 0.37 12.37
C ARG A 256 30.07 -0.81 13.34
N VAL A 257 28.95 -1.38 13.79
CA VAL A 257 28.95 -2.51 14.73
C VAL A 257 29.29 -3.80 13.97
N PRO A 258 30.08 -4.72 14.54
CA PRO A 258 30.45 -5.97 13.88
C PRO A 258 29.26 -6.93 13.63
N ALA A 259 28.18 -6.78 14.40
CA ALA A 259 26.93 -7.52 14.21
C ALA A 259 26.19 -7.05 12.95
N ARG A 260 25.54 -7.99 12.25
CA ARG A 260 24.71 -7.72 11.07
C ARG A 260 23.33 -7.26 11.50
N LEU A 261 23.13 -5.95 11.46
CA LEU A 261 21.88 -5.30 11.85
C LEU A 261 21.10 -4.83 10.63
N VAL A 262 19.80 -5.11 10.62
CA VAL A 262 18.86 -4.55 9.65
C VAL A 262 17.89 -3.62 10.38
N LEU A 263 17.86 -2.36 9.97
CA LEU A 263 16.94 -1.36 10.52
C LEU A 263 15.74 -1.18 9.57
N ILE A 264 14.54 -1.40 10.07
CA ILE A 264 13.29 -1.24 9.31
C ILE A 264 12.46 -0.13 9.97
N ASP A 265 12.35 1.01 9.29
CA ASP A 265 11.55 2.14 9.76
C ASP A 265 10.08 1.99 9.36
N GLY A 266 9.22 2.89 9.84
CA GLY A 266 7.78 2.80 9.59
C GLY A 266 7.44 2.84 8.10
N ALA A 267 8.15 3.65 7.30
CA ALA A 267 7.90 3.72 5.86
C ALA A 267 8.25 2.40 5.19
N ARG A 268 9.44 1.85 5.47
CA ARG A 268 9.89 0.59 4.91
C ARG A 268 9.06 -0.59 5.37
N LEU A 269 8.64 -0.60 6.64
CA LEU A 269 7.73 -1.61 7.19
C LEU A 269 6.44 -1.67 6.37
N ALA A 270 5.83 -0.52 6.10
CA ALA A 270 4.58 -0.45 5.35
C ALA A 270 4.73 -0.90 3.90
N GLU A 271 5.83 -0.54 3.23
CA GLU A 271 6.15 -1.04 1.89
C GLU A 271 6.26 -2.56 1.85
N LEU A 272 6.97 -3.14 2.82
CA LEU A 272 7.12 -4.59 2.93
C LEU A 272 5.78 -5.28 3.18
N MET A 273 4.91 -4.68 4.00
CA MET A 273 3.57 -5.21 4.23
C MET A 273 2.73 -5.24 2.96
N VAL A 274 2.77 -4.18 2.16
CA VAL A 274 2.07 -4.14 0.86
C VAL A 274 2.67 -5.17 -0.10
N LEU A 275 4.00 -5.25 -0.19
CA LEU A 275 4.71 -6.17 -1.09
C LEU A 275 4.41 -7.64 -0.78
N HIS A 276 4.34 -8.00 0.50
CA HIS A 276 4.13 -9.38 0.97
C HIS A 276 2.66 -9.68 1.32
N ASN A 277 1.72 -8.82 0.96
CA ASN A 277 0.28 -8.99 1.20
C ASN A 277 -0.09 -9.22 2.68
N VAL A 278 0.55 -8.49 3.59
CA VAL A 278 0.32 -8.59 5.04
C VAL A 278 -0.55 -7.43 5.52
N GLU A 279 -1.70 -7.74 6.14
CA GLU A 279 -2.72 -6.75 6.57
C GLU A 279 -3.25 -5.85 5.44
N VAL A 280 -3.08 -6.27 4.19
CA VAL A 280 -3.64 -5.63 3.00
C VAL A 280 -4.46 -6.66 2.22
N GLN A 281 -5.39 -6.17 1.41
CA GLN A 281 -6.23 -7.00 0.55
C GLN A 281 -6.15 -6.49 -0.88
N GLU A 282 -6.10 -7.42 -1.84
CA GLU A 282 -6.20 -7.07 -3.25
C GLU A 282 -7.59 -6.49 -3.54
N GLU A 283 -7.63 -5.22 -3.96
CA GLU A 283 -8.89 -4.58 -4.32
C GLU A 283 -9.28 -4.91 -5.77
N GLN A 284 -8.31 -4.83 -6.70
CA GLN A 284 -8.56 -4.88 -8.14
C GLN A 284 -7.36 -5.45 -8.92
N THR A 285 -7.62 -6.24 -9.96
CA THR A 285 -6.60 -6.77 -10.88
C THR A 285 -6.79 -6.20 -12.28
N PHE A 286 -5.72 -5.69 -12.89
CA PHE A 286 -5.74 -5.18 -14.26
C PHE A 286 -5.12 -6.19 -15.23
N ILE A 287 -5.89 -6.63 -16.23
CA ILE A 287 -5.40 -7.53 -17.29
C ILE A 287 -5.05 -6.70 -18.53
N LEU A 288 -3.77 -6.68 -18.89
CA LEU A 288 -3.28 -6.06 -20.13
C LEU A 288 -3.13 -7.12 -21.23
N LYS A 289 -3.82 -6.92 -22.36
CA LYS A 289 -3.72 -7.80 -23.53
C LYS A 289 -2.75 -7.22 -24.56
N ARG A 290 -1.92 -8.07 -25.15
CA ARG A 290 -1.05 -7.75 -26.29
C ARG A 290 -1.54 -8.53 -27.51
N ALA A 291 -1.38 -7.98 -28.71
CA ALA A 291 -1.57 -8.75 -29.94
C ALA A 291 -0.57 -9.92 -29.95
N ALA A 292 -1.05 -11.12 -30.29
CA ALA A 292 -0.16 -12.24 -30.56
C ALA A 292 0.55 -11.98 -31.89
N ASP A 293 1.88 -11.98 -31.91
CA ASP A 293 2.64 -11.90 -33.15
C ASP A 293 2.36 -13.19 -33.94
N ALA A 294 1.76 -13.05 -35.13
CA ALA A 294 1.38 -14.18 -36.00
C ALA A 294 2.60 -14.93 -36.61
N SER A 295 3.81 -14.72 -36.11
CA SER A 295 5.07 -15.26 -36.65
C SER A 295 5.67 -16.42 -35.85
N THR A 296 4.95 -16.99 -34.89
CA THR A 296 5.37 -18.23 -34.20
C THR A 296 4.30 -19.31 -34.17
N CYS A 297 3.62 -19.54 -35.30
CA CYS A 297 3.10 -20.87 -35.58
C CYS A 297 4.25 -21.78 -36.04
N ARG A 298 5.07 -22.25 -35.10
CA ARG A 298 5.73 -23.56 -35.25
C ARG A 298 4.94 -24.55 -34.40
N ALA A 299 3.89 -25.13 -34.98
CA ALA A 299 3.53 -26.50 -34.63
C ALA A 299 4.67 -27.41 -35.14
N PRO A 300 5.07 -28.47 -34.41
CA PRO A 300 4.14 -29.55 -34.10
C PRO A 300 4.22 -30.04 -32.64
N THR A 301 3.06 -30.28 -32.05
CA THR A 301 2.64 -31.61 -31.55
C THR A 301 1.24 -31.46 -30.99
N CYS A 302 0.24 -31.71 -31.84
CA CYS A 302 -1.06 -32.17 -31.37
C CYS A 302 -0.88 -33.60 -30.85
N SER A 303 -0.94 -33.78 -29.53
CA SER A 303 -1.37 -35.04 -28.94
C SER A 303 -2.74 -34.80 -28.29
N ALA A 304 -3.79 -35.22 -28.98
CA ALA A 304 -5.14 -35.23 -28.47
C ALA A 304 -5.29 -36.24 -27.31
N PRO A 305 -6.13 -35.97 -26.29
CA PRO A 305 -6.85 -37.02 -25.59
C PRO A 305 -8.20 -37.24 -26.29
N GLY A 306 -8.53 -38.52 -26.47
CA GLY A 306 -9.55 -38.99 -27.38
C GLY A 306 -11.00 -38.65 -27.01
N SER A 307 -11.80 -38.54 -28.07
CA SER A 307 -13.24 -38.64 -28.03
C SER A 307 -13.69 -40.06 -27.70
N THR A 308 -14.63 -40.22 -26.76
CA THR A 308 -15.62 -41.30 -26.82
C THR A 308 -17.03 -40.79 -26.52
N LYS A 309 -17.77 -40.61 -27.62
CA LYS A 309 -19.17 -41.02 -27.85
C LYS A 309 -20.28 -40.51 -26.92
N THR A 310 -20.96 -39.50 -27.46
CA THR A 310 -22.41 -39.43 -27.68
C THR A 310 -23.23 -40.71 -27.40
N SER A 311 -24.30 -40.54 -26.62
CA SER A 311 -25.60 -41.15 -26.92
C SER A 311 -26.73 -40.23 -26.49
N SER A 312 -27.42 -39.67 -27.48
CA SER A 312 -28.70 -38.98 -27.38
C SER A 312 -29.81 -39.95 -26.99
N SER A 313 -30.76 -39.50 -26.17
CA SER A 313 -32.15 -39.95 -26.28
C SER A 313 -33.10 -38.87 -25.78
N ARG A 314 -33.89 -38.37 -26.73
CA ARG A 314 -34.97 -37.40 -26.58
C ARG A 314 -36.27 -38.20 -26.62
N ARG A 315 -37.12 -38.13 -25.60
CA ARG A 315 -38.58 -38.36 -25.68
C ARG A 315 -39.24 -37.38 -24.71
N GLN A 316 -39.86 -36.31 -25.18
CA GLN A 316 -41.25 -36.21 -25.64
C GLN A 316 -42.31 -36.55 -24.57
N THR A 317 -43.04 -35.50 -24.20
CA THR A 317 -44.51 -35.44 -24.08
C THR A 317 -45.17 -36.21 -22.93
N THR A 318 -45.76 -35.48 -21.98
CA THR A 318 -47.23 -35.45 -21.80
C THR A 318 -47.63 -34.34 -20.82
N ALA A 319 -48.45 -33.43 -21.31
CA ALA A 319 -49.32 -32.59 -20.49
C ALA A 319 -50.36 -33.46 -19.75
N ARG A 320 -50.68 -33.11 -18.51
CA ARG A 320 -51.95 -33.47 -17.90
C ARG A 320 -52.50 -32.29 -17.11
N VAL A 321 -53.42 -31.60 -17.75
CA VAL A 321 -54.46 -30.77 -17.14
C VAL A 321 -55.47 -31.70 -16.46
N ARG A 322 -55.79 -31.42 -15.19
CA ARG A 322 -57.08 -31.65 -14.51
C ARG A 322 -57.07 -30.72 -13.29
N SER A 323 -57.66 -29.53 -13.35
CA SER A 323 -59.09 -29.23 -13.17
C SER A 323 -59.67 -29.71 -11.83
N ALA A 324 -59.93 -28.71 -10.98
CA ALA A 324 -61.16 -28.49 -10.22
C ALA A 324 -61.43 -29.25 -8.90
N SER A 325 -61.82 -28.40 -7.94
CA SER A 325 -62.89 -28.53 -6.96
C SER A 325 -62.69 -29.43 -5.73
N GLY A 326 -62.74 -28.78 -4.56
CA GLY A 326 -63.85 -29.03 -3.63
C GLY A 326 -63.48 -29.28 -2.17
N HIS A 327 -63.90 -28.34 -1.31
CA HIS A 327 -64.31 -28.49 0.11
C HIS A 327 -63.17 -28.75 1.11
N ALA A 328 -63.08 -28.10 2.27
CA ALA A 328 -63.95 -27.17 3.01
C ALA A 328 -63.06 -26.25 3.86
#